data_AF-A0A7J4LAS5-F1
#
_entry.id   AF-A0A7J4LAS5-F1
#
_cell.length_a   1.000
_cell.length_b   1.000
_cell.length_c   1.000
_cell.angle_alpha   90.00
_cell.angle_beta   90.00
_cell.angle_gamma   90.00
#
_symmetry.space_group_name_H-M   'P 1'
#
loop_
_entity.id
_entity.type
_entity.pdbx_description
1 polymer ?
#
loop_
_entity_poly.entity_id
_entity_poly.type
_entity_poly.pdbx_seq_one_letter_code
_entity_poly.pdbx_strand_id
1 'polypeptide(L)' 'NGWVWLNSEDAKMELIAIETIKKIEAEATQSGLTDRIKEFLEKKTGKKVEPSAIYHEQQEVSQ' A
#
# COMPACT_ATOMS: atom_id res chain seq x y z
N ASN A 1 -12.50 -5.40 10.71
CA ASN A 1 -12.28 -5.34 12.18
C ASN A 1 -11.05 -4.51 12.56
N GLY A 2 -10.45 -3.73 11.65
CA GLY A 2 -9.25 -2.94 11.95
C GLY A 2 -7.95 -3.74 11.99
N TRP A 3 -7.96 -5.03 11.65
CA TRP A 3 -6.76 -5.87 11.58
C TRP A 3 -6.33 -6.08 10.13
N VAL A 4 -5.04 -5.91 9.87
CA VAL A 4 -4.39 -6.24 8.60
C VAL A 4 -3.38 -7.34 8.89
N TRP A 5 -3.48 -8.46 8.17
CA TRP A 5 -2.49 -9.53 8.22
C TRP A 5 -1.44 -9.29 7.14
N LEU A 6 -0.18 -9.21 7.57
CA LEU A 6 0.97 -9.12 6.69
C LEU A 6 1.73 -10.44 6.79
N ASN A 7 2.25 -10.91 5.65
CA ASN A 7 3.14 -12.05 5.59
C ASN A 7 4.18 -11.75 4.52
N SER A 8 5.45 -11.77 4.92
CA SER A 8 6.57 -11.64 4.01
C SER A 8 7.68 -12.62 4.37
N GLU A 9 8.34 -13.16 3.36
CA GLU A 9 9.59 -13.91 3.54
C GLU A 9 10.75 -12.97 3.95
N ASP A 10 10.62 -11.66 3.70
CA ASP A 10 11.61 -10.64 4.03
C ASP A 10 11.11 -9.73 5.17
N ALA A 11 11.73 -9.88 6.34
CA ALA A 11 11.44 -9.08 7.53
C ALA A 11 11.58 -7.56 7.31
N LYS A 12 12.49 -7.14 6.41
CA LYS A 12 12.66 -5.72 6.07
C LYS A 12 11.46 -5.19 5.30
N MET A 13 10.92 -6.00 4.38
CA MET A 13 9.74 -5.63 3.59
C MET A 13 8.49 -5.57 4.46
N GLU A 14 8.34 -6.51 5.39
CA GLU A 14 7.23 -6.49 6.36
C GLU A 14 7.29 -5.23 7.24
N LEU A 15 8.48 -4.85 7.73
CA LEU A 15 8.64 -3.62 8.50
C LEU A 15 8.27 -2.37 7.69
N ILE A 16 8.70 -2.30 6.43
CA ILE A 16 8.34 -1.19 5.52
C ILE A 16 6.82 -1.13 5.32
N ALA A 17 6.15 -2.28 5.19
CA ALA A 17 4.69 -2.33 5.06
C ALA A 17 3.99 -1.79 6.32
N ILE A 18 4.45 -2.17 7.52
CA ILE A 18 3.91 -1.66 8.79
C ILE A 18 4.10 -0.13 8.89
N GLU A 19 5.30 0.38 8.57
CA GLU A 19 5.57 1.82 8.56
C GLU A 19 4.66 2.56 7.57
N THR A 20 4.43 1.96 6.40
CA THR A 20 3.58 2.53 5.35
C THR A 20 2.13 2.63 5.80
N ILE A 21 1.58 1.57 6.41
CA ILE A 21 0.21 1.57 6.94
C ILE A 21 0.04 2.68 7.99
N LYS A 22 0.98 2.79 8.94
CA LYS A 22 0.95 3.86 9.96
C LYS A 22 1.03 5.25 9.35
N LYS A 23 1.84 5.43 8.30
CA LYS A 23 1.96 6.68 7.58
C LYS A 23 0.66 7.05 6.86
N ILE A 24 0.00 6.08 6.23
CA ILE A 24 -1.32 6.24 5.60
C ILE A 24 -2.34 6.68 6.64
N GLU A 25 -2.41 6.02 7.79
CA GLU A 25 -3.35 6.38 8.86
C GLU A 25 -3.13 7.82 9.37
N ALA A 26 -1.87 8.21 9.55
CA ALA A 26 -1.53 9.56 10.00
C ALA A 26 -1.80 10.65 8.95
N GLU A 27 -1.71 10.31 7.66
CA GLU A 27 -1.81 11.25 6.54
C GLU A 27 -3.12 11.12 5.75
N ALA A 28 -4.08 10.31 6.21
CA ALA A 28 -5.31 9.96 5.50
C ALA A 28 -6.15 11.17 5.06
N THR A 29 -6.07 12.29 5.81
CA THR A 29 -6.81 13.52 5.53
C THR A 29 -6.13 14.40 4.47
N GLN A 30 -4.90 14.09 4.07
CA GLN A 30 -4.10 14.92 3.17
C GLN A 30 -4.34 14.53 1.70
N SER A 31 -4.51 15.51 0.82
CA SER A 31 -4.60 15.29 -0.62
C SER A 31 -3.28 14.76 -1.18
N GLY A 32 -3.35 13.94 -2.24
CA GLY A 32 -2.15 13.38 -2.89
C GLY A 32 -1.45 12.30 -2.07
N LEU A 33 -2.18 11.61 -1.18
CA LEU A 33 -1.63 10.55 -0.34
C LEU A 33 -0.96 9.44 -1.17
N THR A 34 -1.58 9.02 -2.27
CA THR A 34 -1.05 7.97 -3.15
C THR A 34 0.37 8.29 -3.65
N ASP A 35 0.58 9.50 -4.16
CA ASP A 35 1.89 9.92 -4.68
C ASP A 35 2.95 9.97 -3.58
N ARG A 36 2.56 10.48 -2.40
CA ARG A 36 3.45 10.56 -1.23
C ARG A 36 3.86 9.20 -0.70
N ILE A 37 2.94 8.23 -0.72
CA ILE A 37 3.24 6.86 -0.33
C ILE A 37 4.08 6.16 -1.39
N LYS A 38 3.84 6.42 -2.67
CA LYS A 38 4.72 5.96 -3.76
C LYS A 38 6.16 6.44 -3.53
N GLU A 39 6.38 7.73 -3.35
CA GLU A 39 7.71 8.30 -3.08
C GLU A 39 8.36 7.68 -1.83
N PHE A 40 7.58 7.47 -0.77
CA PHE A 40 8.05 6.84 0.46
C PHE A 40 8.54 5.41 0.23
N LEU A 41 7.74 4.60 -0.48
CA LEU A 41 8.07 3.21 -0.79
C LEU A 41 9.27 3.12 -1.73
N GLU A 42 9.35 3.98 -2.75
CA GLU A 42 10.47 4.03 -3.69
C GLU A 42 11.78 4.36 -2.97
N LYS A 43 11.76 5.31 -2.03
CA LYS A 43 12.93 5.68 -1.22
C LYS A 43 13.37 4.55 -0.28
N LYS A 44 12.44 3.79 0.31
CA LYS A 44 12.74 2.72 1.28
C LYS A 44 13.19 1.42 0.60
N THR A 45 12.60 1.10 -0.55
CA THR A 45 12.85 -0.17 -1.26
C THR A 45 13.89 -0.05 -2.37
N GLY A 46 14.15 1.17 -2.87
CA GLY A 46 15.00 1.41 -4.04
C GLY A 46 14.40 0.88 -5.35
N LYS A 47 13.12 0.48 -5.33
CA LYS A 47 12.39 -0.04 -6.48
C LYS A 47 11.35 0.98 -6.91
N LYS A 48 11.13 1.13 -8.22
CA LYS A 48 10.02 1.95 -8.72
C LYS A 48 8.69 1.28 -8.43
N VAL A 49 7.73 2.05 -7.98
CA VAL A 49 6.37 1.58 -7.67
C VAL A 49 5.42 2.27 -8.64
N GLU A 50 4.89 1.52 -9.61
CA GLU A 50 3.84 2.04 -10.47
C GLU A 50 2.48 1.73 -9.84
N PRO A 51 1.62 2.74 -9.61
CA PRO A 51 0.28 2.49 -9.13
C PRO A 51 -0.47 1.71 -10.22
N SER A 52 -0.69 0.41 -9.99
CA SER A 52 -1.58 -0.35 -10.84
C SER A 52 -3.01 0.14 -10.59
N ALA A 53 -3.61 0.77 -11.58
CA ALA A 53 -5.04 1.09 -11.57
C ALA A 53 -5.82 -0.23 -11.63
N ILE A 54 -6.07 -0.87 -10.49
CA ILE A 54 -7.00 -1.99 -10.41
C ILE A 54 -8.41 -1.40 -10.38
N TYR A 55 -9.00 -1.18 -11.56
CA TYR A 55 -10.45 -1.26 -11.66
C TYR A 55 -10.82 -2.70 -11.31
N HIS A 56 -11.60 -2.90 -10.25
CA HIS A 56 -12.23 -4.18 -10.00
C HIS A 56 -13.09 -4.51 -11.22
N GLU A 57 -12.68 -5.47 -12.04
CA GLU A 57 -13.64 -6.34 -12.70
C GLU A 57 -14.55 -6.84 -11.58
N GLN A 58 -15.76 -6.29 -11.51
CA GLN A 58 -16.87 -6.96 -10.86
C GLN A 58 -17.02 -8.28 -11.61
N GLN A 59 -16.33 -9.30 -11.12
CA GLN A 59 -16.53 -10.67 -11.55
C GLN A 59 -18.03 -10.92 -11.46
N GLU A 60 -18.63 -11.08 -12.63
CA GLU A 60 -20.03 -11.29 -12.88
C GLU A 60 -20.51 -12.45 -12.01
N VAL A 61 -21.18 -12.15 -10.89
CA VAL A 61 -22.10 -13.11 -10.29
C VAL A 61 -23.40 -12.98 -11.07
N SER A 62 -23.43 -13.56 -12.27
CA SER A 62 -24.65 -13.68 -13.07
C SER A 62 -24.60 -14.94 -13.95
N GLN A 63 -24.89 -16.09 -13.34
CA GLN A 63 -25.92 -17.08 -13.73
C GLN A 63 -25.61 -18.44 -13.11
#